data_AF-A0A849ILF8-F1
#
_entry.id   AF-A0A849ILF8-F1
#
_cell.length_a   1.000
_cell.length_b   1.000
_cell.length_c   1.000
_cell.angle_alpha   90.00
_cell.angle_beta   90.00
_cell.angle_gamma   90.00
#
_symmetry.space_group_name_H-M   'P 1'
#
loop_
_entity.id
_entity.type
_entity.pdbx_description
1 polymer ?
#
loop_
_entity_poly.entity_id
_entity_poly.type
_entity_poly.pdbx_seq_one_letter_code
_entity_poly.pdbx_strand_id
1 'polypeptide(L)'
;MKVKFSINTARNRLSKPFFSSIALVGIVGGIGVATFSSPGVAAAQSSYSTGSTAITYKAPPTNLVSEGKAIFEENCASCHGGLAEGSSRGPNLQGLGAATIDFWVSTGRMPLADPTIQAVQKPSRFNRQQTLAIDAYVVSKAPGGPAIPDVNLPSASLSRGESLFATNCAACHTITGAGDALANNVYAPSLMPVDATQVAEAVRTGPANMPRFGPGTLTNAQVADIVKYVMYLHHPNNAGGIALGHVGPVTEGFIGILVGLGAVMLFGFWIGGRSH
;
A
#
# COMPACT_ATOMS: atom_id res chain seq x y z
N MET A 1 18.02 19.77 -46.25
CA MET A 1 16.82 20.24 -46.98
C MET A 1 15.81 20.71 -45.94
N LYS A 2 15.73 22.03 -45.71
CA LYS A 2 14.82 22.65 -44.73
C LYS A 2 13.47 22.91 -45.43
N VAL A 3 12.37 22.46 -44.84
CA VAL A 3 11.03 22.96 -45.24
C VAL A 3 10.36 23.53 -44.00
N LYS A 4 10.16 24.85 -44.05
CA LYS A 4 9.59 25.71 -43.04
C LYS A 4 8.20 26.06 -43.56
N PHE A 5 7.13 25.64 -42.89
CA PHE A 5 5.79 26.14 -43.16
C PHE A 5 5.40 27.13 -42.06
N SER A 6 5.04 28.32 -42.50
CA SER A 6 4.61 29.50 -41.75
C SER A 6 3.33 30.01 -42.42
N ILE A 7 2.63 30.94 -41.75
CA ILE A 7 1.49 31.79 -42.21
C ILE A 7 0.12 31.17 -41.84
N ASN A 8 -0.91 31.82 -41.28
CA ASN A 8 -1.22 33.18 -40.76
C ASN A 8 -2.36 32.97 -39.73
N THR A 9 -2.38 33.59 -38.56
CA THR A 9 -2.99 34.90 -38.25
C THR A 9 -4.47 35.06 -38.64
N ALA A 10 -5.36 34.96 -37.66
CA ALA A 10 -6.62 35.70 -37.63
C ALA A 10 -7.00 36.01 -36.17
N ARG A 11 -6.63 37.23 -35.75
CA ARG A 11 -7.20 37.90 -34.57
C ARG A 11 -8.62 38.32 -34.94
N ASN A 12 -9.62 37.99 -34.13
CA ASN A 12 -10.92 38.66 -34.26
C ASN A 12 -11.32 39.37 -32.97
N ARG A 13 -11.76 40.61 -33.16
CA ARG A 13 -11.88 41.70 -32.19
C ARG A 13 -13.20 41.65 -31.42
N LEU A 14 -13.16 42.36 -30.30
CA LEU A 14 -14.23 42.84 -29.43
C LEU A 14 -15.59 43.09 -30.10
N SER A 15 -16.67 42.79 -29.37
CA SER A 15 -17.81 43.69 -29.24
C SER A 15 -18.59 43.47 -27.93
N LYS A 16 -18.59 44.50 -27.06
CA LYS A 16 -19.71 44.97 -26.22
C LYS A 16 -20.15 46.32 -26.84
N PRO A 17 -21.28 46.98 -26.51
CA PRO A 17 -22.22 46.77 -25.38
C PRO A 17 -23.72 46.87 -25.77
N PHE A 18 -24.65 46.51 -24.88
CA PHE A 18 -25.99 47.09 -24.91
C PHE A 18 -26.55 47.27 -23.50
N PHE A 19 -26.99 48.50 -23.23
CA PHE A 19 -27.68 48.96 -22.04
C PHE A 19 -29.15 48.53 -22.09
N SER A 20 -29.71 48.11 -20.94
CA SER A 20 -31.07 48.47 -20.57
C SER A 20 -31.30 48.34 -19.08
N SER A 21 -31.64 49.48 -18.50
CA SER A 21 -32.17 49.74 -17.17
C SER A 21 -33.50 49.00 -16.94
N ILE A 22 -33.83 48.66 -15.68
CA ILE A 22 -35.14 48.90 -15.06
C ILE A 22 -35.08 48.61 -13.54
N ALA A 23 -35.54 49.62 -12.81
CA ALA A 23 -36.18 49.66 -11.48
C ALA A 23 -35.49 49.12 -10.21
N LEU A 24 -35.12 50.10 -9.37
CA LEU A 24 -35.05 50.02 -7.91
C LEU A 24 -36.39 49.58 -7.28
N VAL A 25 -36.33 48.68 -6.31
CA VAL A 25 -37.17 48.72 -5.11
C VAL A 25 -36.24 48.56 -3.91
N GLY A 26 -36.16 49.62 -3.10
CA GLY A 26 -35.36 49.66 -1.88
C GLY A 26 -36.06 49.00 -0.71
N ILE A 27 -35.28 48.27 0.10
CA ILE A 27 -35.59 48.03 1.50
C ILE A 27 -34.30 48.27 2.29
N VAL A 28 -34.38 49.26 3.16
CA VAL A 28 -33.38 49.66 4.17
C VAL A 28 -33.45 48.66 5.32
N GLY A 29 -32.31 48.14 5.79
CA GLY A 29 -32.29 47.33 7.02
C GLY A 29 -30.90 46.81 7.43
N GLY A 30 -30.25 47.53 8.34
CA GLY A 30 -29.40 46.96 9.39
C GLY A 30 -27.98 46.49 9.02
N ILE A 31 -26.98 47.36 9.24
CA ILE A 31 -25.58 46.95 9.39
C ILE A 31 -25.41 46.41 10.82
N GLY A 32 -25.42 45.09 10.98
CA GLY A 32 -24.96 44.41 12.19
C GLY A 32 -23.50 44.03 12.04
N VAL A 33 -22.59 44.76 12.68
CA VAL A 33 -21.17 44.38 12.78
C VAL A 33 -21.07 43.30 13.86
N ALA A 34 -21.04 42.03 13.45
CA ALA A 34 -20.72 40.92 14.34
C ALA A 34 -19.19 40.81 14.48
N THR A 35 -18.66 41.22 15.63
CA THR A 35 -17.29 40.93 16.05
C THR A 35 -17.18 39.43 16.36
N PHE A 36 -16.52 38.67 15.49
CA PHE A 36 -16.17 37.27 15.77
C PHE A 36 -14.97 37.22 16.70
N SER A 37 -15.23 37.02 17.98
CA SER A 37 -14.22 36.64 18.97
C SER A 37 -13.92 35.14 18.80
N SER A 38 -12.75 34.81 18.27
CA SER A 38 -12.28 33.42 18.16
C SER A 38 -12.00 32.82 19.54
N PRO A 39 -12.65 31.73 19.98
CA PRO A 39 -12.19 30.94 21.10
C PRO A 39 -10.96 30.13 20.65
N GLY A 40 -9.95 30.07 21.52
CA GLY A 40 -8.68 29.39 21.27
C GLY A 40 -8.84 27.95 20.78
N VAL A 41 -7.99 27.57 19.84
CA VAL A 41 -7.83 26.19 19.37
C VAL A 41 -7.23 25.32 20.48
N ALA A 42 -8.10 24.77 21.33
CA ALA A 42 -7.79 23.54 22.03
C ALA A 42 -7.69 22.42 20.99
N ALA A 43 -6.58 21.69 21.01
CA ALA A 43 -6.31 20.56 20.13
C ALA A 43 -7.37 19.47 20.32
N ALA A 44 -8.37 19.46 19.44
CA ALA A 44 -9.32 18.36 19.33
C ALA A 44 -8.75 17.32 18.35
N GLN A 45 -8.53 16.11 18.86
CA GLN A 45 -8.20 14.92 18.08
C GLN A 45 -9.25 14.75 16.97
N SER A 46 -8.86 15.04 15.73
CA SER A 46 -9.72 14.84 14.58
C SER A 46 -9.66 13.38 14.15
N SER A 47 -10.54 12.55 14.71
CA SER A 47 -10.88 11.24 14.14
C SER A 47 -11.67 11.47 12.85
N TYR A 48 -10.99 11.41 11.70
CA TYR A 48 -11.68 11.43 10.41
C TYR A 48 -12.28 10.04 10.15
N SER A 49 -13.55 9.86 10.50
CA SER A 49 -14.33 8.66 10.20
C SER A 49 -14.90 8.75 8.79
N THR A 50 -14.18 8.22 7.80
CA THR A 50 -14.83 7.77 6.56
C THR A 50 -15.52 6.43 6.82
N GLY A 51 -16.72 6.48 7.40
CA GLY A 51 -17.86 5.58 7.15
C GLY A 51 -17.70 4.05 7.25
N SER A 52 -16.57 3.50 7.69
CA SER A 52 -16.37 2.05 7.77
C SER A 52 -15.53 1.67 8.98
N THR A 53 -16.10 0.83 9.85
CA THR A 53 -15.42 0.16 10.97
C THR A 53 -14.40 -0.91 10.52
N ALA A 54 -14.12 -1.00 9.22
CA ALA A 54 -13.28 -2.05 8.66
C ALA A 54 -11.79 -1.90 9.01
N ILE A 55 -11.30 -0.67 9.19
CA ILE A 55 -9.92 -0.41 9.65
C ILE A 55 -9.95 0.67 10.74
N THR A 56 -9.38 0.33 11.90
CA THR A 56 -9.13 1.28 12.99
C THR A 56 -7.66 1.65 13.00
N TYR A 57 -7.34 2.95 13.03
CA TYR A 57 -5.96 3.39 13.04
C TYR A 57 -5.47 3.65 14.46
N LYS A 58 -4.37 3.01 14.86
CA LYS A 58 -3.79 3.12 16.20
C LYS A 58 -2.47 3.89 16.14
N ALA A 59 -2.38 4.94 16.94
CA ALA A 59 -1.12 5.63 17.19
C ALA A 59 -0.23 4.77 18.11
N PRO A 60 1.10 4.83 17.94
CA PRO A 60 2.01 4.14 18.85
C PRO A 60 1.93 4.74 20.27
N PRO A 61 2.10 3.93 21.33
CA PRO A 61 1.98 4.41 22.72
C PRO A 61 3.07 5.43 23.08
N THR A 62 2.67 6.62 23.56
CA THR A 62 3.60 7.71 23.88
C THR A 62 4.52 7.42 25.07
N ASN A 63 4.13 6.50 25.95
CA ASN A 63 4.95 6.05 27.07
C ASN A 63 6.18 5.25 26.63
N LEU A 64 6.23 4.78 25.37
CA LEU A 64 7.37 4.03 24.83
C LEU A 64 8.43 4.92 24.17
N VAL A 65 8.25 6.24 24.11
CA VAL A 65 9.18 7.15 23.41
C VAL A 65 10.60 7.09 23.96
N SER A 66 10.76 6.95 25.29
CA SER A 66 12.08 6.85 25.94
C SER A 66 12.79 5.55 25.60
N GLU A 67 12.08 4.42 25.65
CA GLU A 67 12.59 3.11 25.24
C GLU A 67 12.96 3.12 23.75
N GLY A 68 12.08 3.66 22.92
CA GLY A 68 12.27 3.77 21.48
C GLY A 68 13.48 4.60 21.09
N LYS A 69 13.74 5.68 21.83
CA LYS A 69 14.94 6.51 21.63
C LYS A 69 16.22 5.68 21.78
N ALA A 70 16.34 4.90 22.85
CA ALA A 70 17.53 4.10 23.12
C ALA A 70 17.77 3.07 22.00
N ILE A 71 16.70 2.36 21.59
CA ILE A 71 16.79 1.37 20.51
C ILE A 71 17.16 2.03 19.19
N PHE A 72 16.56 3.17 18.88
CA PHE A 72 16.79 3.90 17.63
C PHE A 72 18.21 4.48 17.56
N GLU A 73 18.75 5.02 18.65
CA GLU A 73 20.12 5.53 18.72
C GLU A 73 21.15 4.42 18.45
N GLU A 74 20.93 3.23 18.99
CA GLU A 74 21.84 2.09 18.82
C GLU A 74 21.73 1.44 17.42
N ASN A 75 20.54 1.39 16.83
CA ASN A 75 20.27 0.54 15.66
C ASN A 75 19.97 1.30 14.36
N CYS A 76 19.58 2.57 14.42
CA CYS A 76 19.02 3.29 13.27
C CYS A 76 19.69 4.66 13.01
N ALA A 77 20.11 5.36 14.05
CA ALA A 77 20.60 6.74 13.96
C ALA A 77 21.83 6.91 13.08
N SER A 78 22.67 5.89 12.94
CA SER A 78 23.88 5.92 12.10
C SER A 78 23.58 6.12 10.60
N CYS A 79 22.38 5.76 10.16
CA CYS A 79 21.89 5.97 8.79
C CYS A 79 20.76 7.01 8.71
N HIS A 80 19.86 7.06 9.69
CA HIS A 80 18.67 7.91 9.65
C HIS A 80 18.78 9.21 10.46
N GLY A 81 19.94 9.52 11.05
CA GLY A 81 20.13 10.70 11.92
C GLY A 81 19.52 10.48 13.31
N GLY A 82 20.00 11.19 14.33
CA GLY A 82 19.58 10.96 15.72
C GLY A 82 18.12 11.33 16.00
N LEU A 83 17.57 12.27 15.24
CA LEU A 83 16.17 12.72 15.29
C LEU A 83 15.33 12.13 14.15
N ALA A 84 15.82 11.06 13.49
CA ALA A 84 15.17 10.43 12.35
C ALA A 84 15.00 11.34 11.11
N GLU A 85 15.80 12.41 11.02
CA GLU A 85 15.81 13.44 9.98
C GLU A 85 16.42 12.98 8.63
N GLY A 86 17.04 11.81 8.61
CA GLY A 86 17.76 11.26 7.48
C GLY A 86 19.22 11.72 7.40
N SER A 87 19.98 11.08 6.52
CA SER A 87 21.37 11.44 6.19
C SER A 87 21.70 11.05 4.75
N SER A 88 22.95 11.18 4.33
CA SER A 88 23.41 10.63 3.04
C SER A 88 23.36 9.09 2.99
N ARG A 89 23.26 8.40 4.14
CA ARG A 89 23.21 6.94 4.24
C ARG A 89 21.80 6.37 4.32
N GLY A 90 20.80 7.19 4.66
CA GLY A 90 19.44 6.72 4.89
C GLY A 90 18.42 7.85 4.75
N PRO A 91 17.22 7.57 4.22
CA PRO A 91 16.21 8.60 3.99
C PRO A 91 15.68 9.19 5.30
N ASN A 92 15.05 10.36 5.19
CA ASN A 92 14.29 10.96 6.26
C ASN A 92 13.08 10.09 6.63
N LEU A 93 12.86 9.85 7.93
CA LEU A 93 11.73 9.09 8.45
C LEU A 93 10.64 9.99 9.09
N GLN A 94 10.93 11.26 9.32
CA GLN A 94 9.99 12.23 9.86
C GLN A 94 8.77 12.40 8.95
N GLY A 95 7.57 12.36 9.53
CA GLY A 95 6.32 12.55 8.80
C GLY A 95 5.86 11.38 7.93
N LEU A 96 6.62 10.28 7.83
CA LEU A 96 6.21 9.07 7.08
C LEU A 96 5.05 8.30 7.73
N GLY A 97 4.87 8.47 9.05
CA GLY A 97 3.84 7.83 9.85
C GLY A 97 4.20 6.44 10.35
N ALA A 98 3.54 6.06 11.45
CA ALA A 98 3.82 4.83 12.18
C ALA A 98 3.70 3.57 11.32
N ALA A 99 2.68 3.49 10.45
CA ALA A 99 2.49 2.31 9.59
C ALA A 99 3.66 2.07 8.62
N THR A 100 4.32 3.14 8.17
CA THR A 100 5.49 2.97 7.29
C THR A 100 6.63 2.33 8.08
N ILE A 101 6.93 2.86 9.26
CA ILE A 101 8.05 2.40 10.08
C ILE A 101 7.77 0.99 10.60
N ASP A 102 6.56 0.73 11.11
CA ASP A 102 6.10 -0.57 11.60
C ASP A 102 6.23 -1.64 10.51
N PHE A 103 5.80 -1.35 9.27
CA PHE A 103 5.96 -2.29 8.16
C PHE A 103 7.41 -2.68 7.91
N TRP A 104 8.31 -1.70 7.82
CA TRP A 104 9.73 -1.95 7.51
C TRP A 104 10.43 -2.72 8.64
N VAL A 105 10.10 -2.42 9.88
CA VAL A 105 10.72 -3.03 11.07
C VAL A 105 10.10 -4.40 11.37
N SER A 106 8.77 -4.51 11.42
CA SER A 106 8.06 -5.75 11.75
C SER A 106 8.27 -6.86 10.71
N THR A 107 8.47 -6.48 9.45
CA THR A 107 8.81 -7.44 8.39
C THR A 107 10.30 -7.80 8.35
N GLY A 108 11.11 -7.25 9.26
CA GLY A 108 12.55 -7.47 9.33
C GLY A 108 13.34 -6.97 8.10
N ARG A 109 12.72 -6.16 7.25
CA ARG A 109 13.41 -5.51 6.13
C ARG A 109 14.43 -4.50 6.65
N MET A 110 14.05 -3.76 7.69
CA MET A 110 14.92 -2.92 8.48
C MET A 110 15.25 -3.58 9.84
N PRO A 111 16.49 -3.45 10.34
CA PRO A 111 17.62 -2.73 9.77
C PRO A 111 18.21 -3.45 8.54
N LEU A 112 18.54 -2.68 7.50
CA LEU A 112 19.11 -3.17 6.24
C LEU A 112 20.64 -3.04 6.27
N ALA A 113 21.34 -4.10 5.85
CA ALA A 113 22.81 -4.09 5.80
C ALA A 113 23.36 -3.35 4.56
N ASP A 114 22.69 -3.48 3.41
CA ASP A 114 23.10 -2.88 2.15
C ASP A 114 21.87 -2.23 1.45
N PRO A 115 21.86 -0.91 1.26
CA PRO A 115 20.75 -0.20 0.60
C PRO A 115 20.75 -0.30 -0.93
N THR A 116 21.76 -0.93 -1.55
CA THR A 116 21.87 -1.04 -3.03
C THR A 116 21.03 -2.16 -3.63
N ILE A 117 20.59 -3.11 -2.80
CA ILE A 117 19.74 -4.23 -3.20
C ILE A 117 18.33 -4.08 -2.63
N GLN A 118 17.34 -4.68 -3.29
CA GLN A 118 15.99 -4.71 -2.77
C GLN A 118 15.96 -5.35 -1.38
N ALA A 119 15.31 -4.69 -0.43
CA ALA A 119 15.19 -5.18 0.93
C ALA A 119 14.30 -6.44 1.00
N VAL A 120 14.94 -7.56 1.32
CA VAL A 120 14.28 -8.85 1.50
C VAL A 120 13.72 -8.97 2.92
N GLN A 121 12.54 -9.61 3.03
CA GLN A 121 11.93 -9.98 4.31
C GLN A 121 12.87 -10.92 5.07
N LYS A 122 13.06 -10.66 6.35
CA LYS A 122 13.87 -11.48 7.26
C LYS A 122 13.12 -11.63 8.57
N PRO A 123 13.47 -12.58 9.44
CA PRO A 123 12.98 -12.56 10.81
C PRO A 123 13.25 -11.19 11.44
N SER A 124 12.22 -10.60 12.05
CA SER A 124 12.36 -9.29 12.70
C SER A 124 13.41 -9.38 13.81
N ARG A 125 14.32 -8.40 13.85
CA ARG A 125 15.29 -8.27 14.95
C ARG A 125 14.64 -7.76 16.23
N PHE A 126 13.48 -7.11 16.12
CA PHE A 126 12.77 -6.49 17.22
C PHE A 126 11.46 -7.20 17.49
N ASN A 127 11.11 -7.33 18.76
CA ASN A 127 9.78 -7.81 19.14
C ASN A 127 8.74 -6.70 18.96
N ARG A 128 7.44 -7.04 19.10
CA ARG A 128 6.34 -6.09 18.86
C ARG A 128 6.43 -4.82 19.71
N GLN A 129 6.80 -4.93 20.98
CA GLN A 129 6.92 -3.78 21.88
C GLN A 129 8.07 -2.87 21.45
N GLN A 130 9.22 -3.45 21.10
CA GLN A 130 10.38 -2.70 20.60
C GLN A 130 10.07 -2.00 19.28
N THR A 131 9.35 -2.65 18.36
CA THR A 131 8.88 -2.00 17.13
C THR A 131 7.98 -0.81 17.43
N LEU A 132 6.98 -0.98 18.29
CA LEU A 132 6.09 0.12 18.71
C LEU A 132 6.84 1.24 19.43
N ALA A 133 7.91 0.92 20.17
CA ALA A 133 8.76 1.91 20.80
C ALA A 133 9.53 2.72 19.77
N ILE A 134 10.14 2.06 18.76
CA ILE A 134 10.79 2.73 17.63
C ILE A 134 9.78 3.64 16.91
N ASP A 135 8.57 3.15 16.62
CA ASP A 135 7.52 3.93 15.97
C ASP A 135 7.13 5.15 16.82
N ALA A 136 6.94 4.97 18.14
CA ALA A 136 6.62 6.04 19.07
C ALA A 136 7.71 7.13 19.06
N TYR A 137 8.99 6.73 19.07
CA TYR A 137 10.11 7.66 19.03
C TYR A 137 10.10 8.48 17.73
N VAL A 138 10.05 7.83 16.57
CA VAL A 138 10.12 8.52 15.27
C VAL A 138 8.92 9.44 15.09
N VAL A 139 7.71 8.98 15.41
CA VAL A 139 6.48 9.78 15.33
C VAL A 139 6.50 10.96 16.32
N SER A 140 7.17 10.82 17.47
CA SER A 140 7.35 11.94 18.42
C SER A 140 8.19 13.10 17.86
N LYS A 141 9.06 12.84 16.86
CA LYS A 141 9.89 13.88 16.24
C LYS A 141 9.14 14.67 15.20
N ALA A 142 8.31 13.99 14.41
CA ALA A 142 7.44 14.62 13.45
C ALA A 142 6.22 13.73 13.20
N PRO A 143 5.04 14.08 13.76
CA PRO A 143 3.82 13.36 13.46
C PRO A 143 3.43 13.59 12.00
N GLY A 144 2.90 12.55 11.35
CA GLY A 144 2.47 12.58 9.96
C GLY A 144 2.13 11.19 9.45
N GLY A 145 1.72 11.09 8.20
CA GLY A 145 1.46 9.82 7.52
C GLY A 145 0.35 8.95 8.12
N PRO A 146 0.16 7.73 7.60
CA PRO A 146 -0.78 6.77 8.17
C PRO A 146 -0.29 6.21 9.51
N ALA A 147 -1.20 6.11 10.48
CA ALA A 147 -0.98 5.33 11.70
C ALA A 147 -1.17 3.82 11.44
N ILE A 148 -0.86 2.98 12.42
CA ILE A 148 -0.87 1.51 12.28
C ILE A 148 -2.32 1.03 12.07
N PRO A 149 -2.64 0.34 10.97
CA PRO A 149 -4.00 -0.15 10.70
C PRO A 149 -4.31 -1.43 11.49
N ASP A 150 -5.45 -1.46 12.15
CA ASP A 150 -6.06 -2.64 12.77
C ASP A 150 -7.28 -3.05 11.94
N VAL A 151 -7.19 -4.22 11.28
CA VAL A 151 -8.14 -4.65 10.24
C VAL A 151 -9.20 -5.59 10.82
N ASN A 152 -10.47 -5.24 10.64
CA ASN A 152 -11.61 -6.07 11.02
C ASN A 152 -12.01 -7.05 9.89
N LEU A 153 -11.34 -8.20 9.84
CA LEU A 153 -11.54 -9.23 8.80
C LEU A 153 -12.93 -9.90 8.78
N PRO A 154 -13.61 -10.15 9.92
CA PRO A 154 -14.96 -10.74 9.89
C PRO A 154 -15.94 -9.96 9.01
N SER A 155 -15.88 -8.62 9.05
CA SER A 155 -16.78 -7.74 8.29
C SER A 155 -16.44 -7.56 6.81
N ALA A 156 -15.26 -8.00 6.38
CA ALA A 156 -14.77 -7.86 5.01
C ALA A 156 -15.37 -8.92 4.05
N SER A 157 -15.44 -8.61 2.76
CA SER A 157 -15.93 -9.48 1.69
C SER A 157 -14.79 -10.12 0.92
N LEU A 158 -14.75 -11.45 0.90
CA LEU A 158 -13.74 -12.22 0.16
C LEU A 158 -13.87 -12.00 -1.35
N SER A 159 -15.08 -12.07 -1.91
CA SER A 159 -15.32 -11.94 -3.35
C SER A 159 -14.99 -10.55 -3.89
N ARG A 160 -15.33 -9.49 -3.14
CA ARG A 160 -14.88 -8.13 -3.50
C ARG A 160 -13.37 -8.02 -3.38
N GLY A 161 -12.78 -8.59 -2.33
CA GLY A 161 -11.33 -8.63 -2.11
C GLY A 161 -10.58 -9.24 -3.29
N GLU A 162 -11.05 -10.39 -3.78
CA GLU A 162 -10.51 -11.06 -4.96
C GLU A 162 -10.57 -10.17 -6.20
N SER A 163 -11.72 -9.55 -6.49
CA SER A 163 -11.88 -8.67 -7.65
C SER A 163 -10.95 -7.45 -7.58
N LEU A 164 -10.82 -6.84 -6.39
CA LEU A 164 -9.95 -5.68 -6.17
C LEU A 164 -8.48 -6.07 -6.26
N PHE A 165 -8.11 -7.23 -5.74
CA PHE A 165 -6.75 -7.74 -5.82
C PHE A 165 -6.37 -8.08 -7.26
N ALA A 166 -7.27 -8.71 -8.02
CA ALA A 166 -7.07 -9.00 -9.44
C ALA A 166 -6.79 -7.74 -10.26
N THR A 167 -7.51 -6.64 -9.99
CA THR A 167 -7.35 -5.39 -10.75
C THR A 167 -6.18 -4.51 -10.30
N ASN A 168 -5.75 -4.60 -9.03
CA ASN A 168 -4.78 -3.65 -8.46
C ASN A 168 -3.44 -4.29 -8.04
N CYS A 169 -3.39 -5.60 -7.80
CA CYS A 169 -2.26 -6.26 -7.13
C CYS A 169 -1.71 -7.44 -7.94
N ALA A 170 -2.57 -8.20 -8.61
CA ALA A 170 -2.21 -9.44 -9.29
C ALA A 170 -1.22 -9.25 -10.45
N ALA A 171 -1.17 -8.05 -11.04
CA ALA A 171 -0.18 -7.72 -12.08
C ALA A 171 1.28 -7.85 -11.59
N CYS A 172 1.52 -7.70 -10.28
CA CYS A 172 2.84 -7.86 -9.69
C CYS A 172 2.92 -9.08 -8.77
N HIS A 173 1.90 -9.32 -7.95
CA HIS A 173 1.94 -10.38 -6.94
C HIS A 173 1.39 -11.73 -7.41
N THR A 174 0.98 -11.84 -8.68
CA THR A 174 0.15 -12.91 -9.25
C THR A 174 -1.21 -13.03 -8.55
N ILE A 175 -2.20 -13.68 -9.17
CA ILE A 175 -3.54 -13.82 -8.55
C ILE A 175 -3.51 -14.66 -7.26
N THR A 176 -2.51 -15.54 -7.15
CA THR A 176 -2.31 -16.44 -6.00
C THR A 176 -1.43 -15.83 -4.91
N GLY A 177 -0.94 -14.59 -5.09
CA GLY A 177 -0.07 -13.93 -4.12
C GLY A 177 1.33 -14.54 -4.04
N ALA A 178 1.75 -15.33 -5.05
CA ALA A 178 3.06 -15.97 -5.08
C ALA A 178 4.21 -14.97 -5.25
N GLY A 179 3.93 -13.79 -5.82
CA GLY A 179 4.97 -12.85 -6.26
C GLY A 179 5.49 -13.17 -7.65
N ASP A 180 6.11 -12.19 -8.31
CA ASP A 180 6.70 -12.34 -9.64
C ASP A 180 7.97 -11.48 -9.78
N ALA A 181 8.84 -11.87 -10.72
CA ALA A 181 9.99 -11.07 -11.11
C ALA A 181 9.53 -9.80 -11.86
N LEU A 182 10.13 -8.66 -11.53
CA LEU A 182 9.89 -7.39 -12.19
C LEU A 182 11.15 -6.98 -12.99
N ALA A 183 11.04 -5.90 -13.78
CA ALA A 183 12.17 -5.36 -14.52
C ALA A 183 13.30 -4.91 -13.59
N ASN A 184 14.52 -4.70 -14.11
CA ASN A 184 15.66 -4.16 -13.37
C ASN A 184 16.07 -4.97 -12.12
N ASN A 185 15.92 -6.29 -12.16
CA ASN A 185 16.35 -7.21 -11.09
C ASN A 185 15.67 -6.93 -9.73
N VAL A 186 14.48 -6.32 -9.74
CA VAL A 186 13.57 -6.24 -8.60
C VAL A 186 12.45 -7.26 -8.75
N TYR A 187 11.75 -7.58 -7.66
CA TYR A 187 10.67 -8.57 -7.69
C TYR A 187 9.57 -8.22 -6.68
N ALA A 188 8.34 -8.64 -6.95
CA ALA A 188 7.27 -8.58 -5.98
C ALA A 188 7.38 -9.80 -5.03
N PRO A 189 7.45 -9.60 -3.71
CA PRO A 189 7.55 -10.72 -2.77
C PRO A 189 6.25 -11.52 -2.71
N SER A 190 6.38 -12.78 -2.29
CA SER A 190 5.23 -13.61 -1.92
C SER A 190 4.47 -13.01 -0.73
N LEU A 191 3.15 -13.16 -0.76
CA LEU A 191 2.23 -12.72 0.28
C LEU A 191 1.83 -13.85 1.23
N MET A 192 2.49 -15.02 1.17
CA MET A 192 2.17 -16.16 2.04
C MET A 192 2.67 -16.03 3.51
N PRO A 193 3.80 -15.36 3.82
CA PRO A 193 4.30 -15.24 5.20
C PRO A 193 4.05 -13.86 5.82
N VAL A 194 2.92 -13.21 5.56
CA VAL A 194 2.64 -11.82 6.00
C VAL A 194 1.44 -11.73 6.92
N ASP A 195 1.45 -10.81 7.88
CA ASP A 195 0.30 -10.55 8.74
C ASP A 195 -0.73 -9.61 8.08
N ALA A 196 -1.99 -9.67 8.52
CA ALA A 196 -3.06 -8.80 8.05
C ALA A 196 -2.73 -7.30 8.19
N THR A 197 -2.08 -6.94 9.30
CA THR A 197 -1.58 -5.58 9.55
C THR A 197 -0.58 -5.17 8.48
N GLN A 198 0.41 -6.03 8.22
CA GLN A 198 1.48 -5.76 7.25
C GLN A 198 0.95 -5.61 5.83
N VAL A 199 -0.10 -6.35 5.45
CA VAL A 199 -0.76 -6.17 4.14
C VAL A 199 -1.41 -4.79 4.06
N ALA A 200 -2.16 -4.38 5.09
CA ALA A 200 -2.81 -3.07 5.11
C ALA A 200 -1.77 -1.94 5.11
N GLU A 201 -0.67 -2.08 5.84
CA GLU A 201 0.43 -1.13 5.84
C GLU A 201 1.10 -1.05 4.47
N ALA A 202 1.40 -2.19 3.83
CA ALA A 202 1.98 -2.21 2.49
C ALA A 202 1.10 -1.45 1.49
N VAL A 203 -0.22 -1.70 1.50
CA VAL A 203 -1.18 -1.01 0.62
C VAL A 203 -1.21 0.49 0.89
N ARG A 204 -1.18 0.91 2.17
CA ARG A 204 -1.30 2.33 2.56
C ARG A 204 -0.01 3.13 2.41
N THR A 205 1.14 2.47 2.47
CA THR A 205 2.47 3.11 2.49
C THR A 205 3.18 2.99 1.15
N GLY A 206 2.95 1.91 0.40
CA GLY A 206 3.61 1.64 -0.89
C GLY A 206 5.11 1.39 -0.72
N PRO A 207 5.52 0.25 -0.13
CA PRO A 207 6.92 -0.01 0.16
C PRO A 207 7.73 -0.23 -1.12
N ALA A 208 8.92 0.40 -1.18
CA ALA A 208 9.85 0.33 -2.31
C ALA A 208 9.18 0.74 -3.64
N ASN A 209 9.03 -0.20 -4.58
CA ASN A 209 8.45 0.05 -5.89
C ASN A 209 6.92 -0.16 -5.94
N MET A 210 6.31 -0.59 -4.83
CA MET A 210 4.86 -0.78 -4.76
C MET A 210 4.16 0.59 -4.71
N PRO A 211 3.15 0.85 -5.57
CA PRO A 211 2.43 2.11 -5.53
C PRO A 211 1.67 2.28 -4.20
N ARG A 212 1.56 3.52 -3.75
CA ARG A 212 0.83 3.87 -2.53
C ARG A 212 -0.67 4.03 -2.82
N PHE A 213 -1.52 3.29 -2.11
CA PHE A 213 -2.97 3.40 -2.23
C PHE A 213 -3.57 4.17 -1.04
N GLY A 214 -3.73 5.48 -1.21
CA GLY A 214 -4.36 6.34 -0.21
C GLY A 214 -5.88 6.13 -0.10
N PRO A 215 -6.54 6.75 0.90
CA PRO A 215 -8.00 6.65 1.08
C PRO A 215 -8.83 7.11 -0.12
N GLY A 216 -8.29 7.99 -0.97
CA GLY A 216 -8.93 8.44 -2.20
C GLY A 216 -8.85 7.45 -3.36
N THR A 217 -7.96 6.45 -3.31
CA THR A 217 -7.82 5.41 -4.34
C THR A 217 -8.49 4.11 -3.89
N LEU A 218 -8.22 3.67 -2.67
CA LEU A 218 -8.86 2.52 -2.04
C LEU A 218 -9.40 2.92 -0.67
N THR A 219 -10.71 2.76 -0.46
CA THR A 219 -11.34 3.01 0.84
C THR A 219 -10.90 2.00 1.90
N ASN A 220 -11.08 2.30 3.19
CA ASN A 220 -10.72 1.36 4.26
C ASN A 220 -11.46 0.01 4.14
N ALA A 221 -12.73 0.04 3.72
CA ALA A 221 -13.50 -1.18 3.45
C ALA A 221 -12.87 -2.02 2.34
N GLN A 222 -12.48 -1.38 1.22
CA GLN A 222 -11.83 -2.07 0.11
C GLN A 222 -10.46 -2.64 0.49
N VAL A 223 -9.68 -1.92 1.30
CA VAL A 223 -8.40 -2.45 1.81
C VAL A 223 -8.66 -3.66 2.73
N ALA A 224 -9.65 -3.61 3.63
CA ALA A 224 -9.98 -4.76 4.46
C ALA A 224 -10.46 -5.98 3.64
N ASP A 225 -11.23 -5.74 2.57
CA ASP A 225 -11.62 -6.78 1.60
C ASP A 225 -10.40 -7.42 0.94
N ILE A 226 -9.43 -6.62 0.46
CA ILE A 226 -8.16 -7.10 -0.10
C ILE A 226 -7.37 -7.90 0.93
N VAL A 227 -7.23 -7.41 2.15
CA VAL A 227 -6.52 -8.11 3.23
C VAL A 227 -7.18 -9.46 3.49
N LYS A 228 -8.52 -9.53 3.55
CA LYS A 228 -9.25 -10.79 3.72
C LYS A 228 -8.96 -11.79 2.61
N TYR A 229 -8.87 -11.33 1.36
CA TYR A 229 -8.47 -12.18 0.24
C TYR A 229 -7.03 -12.68 0.38
N VAL A 230 -6.08 -11.80 0.74
CA VAL A 230 -4.68 -12.23 0.96
C VAL A 230 -4.57 -13.24 2.09
N MET A 231 -5.29 -13.05 3.20
CA MET A 231 -5.32 -14.03 4.29
C MET A 231 -5.98 -15.36 3.87
N TYR A 232 -6.96 -15.32 2.97
CA TYR A 232 -7.54 -16.54 2.39
C TYR A 232 -6.53 -17.32 1.55
N LEU A 233 -5.64 -16.63 0.82
CA LEU A 233 -4.60 -17.27 0.00
C LEU A 233 -3.58 -18.09 0.82
N HIS A 234 -3.45 -17.87 2.14
CA HIS A 234 -2.57 -18.66 2.98
C HIS A 234 -3.03 -20.11 3.13
N HIS A 235 -4.35 -20.32 3.11
CA HIS A 235 -5.00 -21.62 3.26
C HIS A 235 -6.19 -21.73 2.31
N PRO A 236 -5.96 -21.77 0.99
CA PRO A 236 -7.04 -21.87 0.03
C PRO A 236 -7.70 -23.25 0.17
N ASN A 237 -9.02 -23.29 0.11
CA ASN A 237 -9.73 -24.56 -0.01
C ASN A 237 -9.45 -25.12 -1.41
N ASN A 238 -8.70 -26.23 -1.48
CA ASN A 238 -8.34 -26.89 -2.74
C ASN A 238 -9.58 -27.54 -3.37
N ALA A 239 -10.39 -26.75 -4.09
CA ALA A 239 -11.48 -27.28 -4.89
C ALA A 239 -10.91 -27.92 -6.17
N GLY A 240 -10.65 -29.23 -6.13
CA GLY A 240 -10.52 -30.03 -7.36
C GLY A 240 -9.13 -30.52 -7.77
N GLY A 241 -8.17 -30.73 -6.85
CA GLY A 241 -6.93 -31.43 -7.21
C GLY A 241 -5.75 -31.19 -6.27
N ILE A 242 -4.58 -31.72 -6.66
CA ILE A 242 -3.30 -31.51 -5.98
C ILE A 242 -2.87 -30.07 -6.26
N ALA A 243 -2.72 -29.24 -5.22
CA ALA A 243 -2.20 -27.89 -5.34
C ALA A 243 -0.71 -27.93 -5.72
N LEU A 244 -0.40 -27.79 -7.01
CA LEU A 244 0.97 -27.80 -7.56
C LEU A 244 1.67 -26.45 -7.30
N GLY A 245 1.70 -26.02 -6.03
CA GLY A 245 2.34 -24.78 -5.59
C GLY A 245 1.60 -23.48 -5.97
N HIS A 246 0.39 -23.56 -6.53
CA HIS A 246 -0.41 -22.39 -6.94
C HIS A 246 0.34 -21.41 -7.86
N VAL A 247 1.31 -21.90 -8.63
CA VAL A 247 2.17 -21.10 -9.53
C VAL A 247 1.47 -20.81 -10.87
N GLY A 248 0.22 -21.26 -11.04
CA GLY A 248 -0.62 -20.92 -12.17
C GLY A 248 -0.44 -21.84 -13.39
N PRO A 249 -1.00 -21.46 -14.55
CA PRO A 249 -1.24 -22.36 -15.68
C PRO A 249 0.04 -22.89 -16.34
N VAL A 250 1.19 -22.26 -16.10
CA VAL A 250 2.47 -22.67 -16.68
C VAL A 250 2.98 -23.95 -16.03
N THR A 251 3.00 -24.02 -14.70
CA THR A 251 3.44 -25.22 -13.97
C THR A 251 2.46 -26.37 -14.13
N GLU A 252 1.16 -26.07 -14.13
CA GLU A 252 0.11 -27.03 -14.43
C GLU A 252 0.23 -27.57 -15.86
N GLY A 253 0.51 -26.70 -16.85
CA GLY A 253 0.75 -27.09 -18.23
C GLY A 253 1.99 -27.97 -18.39
N PHE A 254 3.09 -27.63 -17.71
CA PHE A 254 4.32 -28.43 -17.75
C PHE A 254 4.11 -29.85 -17.19
N ILE A 255 3.42 -29.96 -16.05
CA ILE A 255 3.09 -31.25 -15.44
C ILE A 255 2.07 -32.01 -16.29
N GLY A 256 1.07 -31.32 -16.83
CA GLY A 256 0.09 -31.88 -17.76
C GLY A 256 0.76 -32.46 -19.01
N ILE A 257 1.79 -31.80 -19.55
CA ILE A 257 2.58 -32.34 -20.66
C ILE A 257 3.42 -33.53 -20.18
N LEU A 258 4.24 -33.38 -19.13
CA LEU A 258 5.13 -34.47 -18.71
C LEU A 258 4.38 -35.74 -18.31
N VAL A 259 3.32 -35.61 -17.52
CA VAL A 259 2.54 -36.76 -17.02
C VAL A 259 1.51 -37.20 -18.05
N GLY A 260 0.76 -36.27 -18.65
CA GLY A 260 -0.27 -36.59 -19.63
C GLY A 260 0.30 -37.13 -20.93
N LEU A 261 1.21 -36.39 -21.58
CA LEU A 261 1.87 -36.86 -22.80
C LEU A 261 2.77 -38.07 -22.53
N GLY A 262 3.48 -38.08 -21.40
CA GLY A 262 4.30 -39.22 -20.98
C GLY A 262 3.47 -40.50 -20.82
N ALA A 263 2.29 -40.42 -20.18
CA ALA A 263 1.38 -41.55 -20.05
C ALA A 263 0.84 -42.01 -21.42
N VAL A 264 0.43 -41.08 -22.29
CA VAL A 264 -0.04 -41.41 -23.65
C VAL A 264 1.05 -42.10 -24.46
N MET A 265 2.29 -41.63 -24.39
CA MET A 265 3.43 -42.28 -25.06
C MET A 265 3.70 -43.69 -24.51
N LEU A 266 3.66 -43.88 -23.19
CA LEU A 266 3.79 -45.18 -22.54
C LEU A 266 2.70 -46.16 -22.96
N PHE A 267 1.44 -45.72 -22.97
CA PHE A 267 0.31 -46.53 -23.45
C PHE A 267 0.44 -46.87 -24.94
N GLY A 268 0.86 -45.91 -25.77
CA GLY A 268 1.12 -46.13 -27.19
C GLY A 268 2.21 -47.19 -27.42
N PHE A 269 3.32 -47.11 -26.70
CA PHE A 269 4.38 -48.12 -26.75
C PHE A 269 3.89 -49.51 -26.31
N TRP A 270 3.11 -49.59 -25.23
CA TRP A 270 2.60 -50.86 -24.72
C TRP A 270 1.60 -51.54 -25.66
N ILE A 271 0.72 -50.76 -26.30
CA ILE A 271 -0.22 -51.28 -27.32
C ILE A 271 0.55 -51.72 -28.57
N GLY A 272 1.47 -50.90 -29.06
CA GLY A 272 2.27 -51.21 -30.26
C GLY A 272 3.21 -52.41 -30.09
N GLY A 273 3.72 -52.64 -28.87
CA GLY A 273 4.54 -53.80 -28.55
C GLY A 273 3.77 -55.14 -28.50
N ARG A 274 2.44 -55.12 -28.51
CA ARG A 274 1.58 -56.31 -28.49
C ARG A 274 0.86 -56.59 -29.81
N SER A 275 1.04 -55.75 -30.83
CA SER A 275 0.43 -55.91 -32.16
C SER A 275 1.32 -56.69 -33.16
N HIS A 276 2.38 -57.32 -32.68
CA HIS A 276 3.22 -58.30 -33.39
C HIS A 276 3.13 -59.65 -32.70
#